data_AF-A0A7U9XBS3-F1
#
_entry.id   AF-A0A7U9XBS3-F1
#
_cell.length_a   1.000
_cell.length_b   1.000
_cell.length_c   1.000
_cell.angle_alpha   90.00
_cell.angle_beta   90.00
_cell.angle_gamma   90.00
#
_symmetry.space_group_name_H-M   'P 1'
#
loop_
_entity.id
_entity.type
_entity.pdbx_description
1 polymer ?
#
loop_
_entity_poly.entity_id
_entity_poly.type
_entity_poly.pdbx_seq_one_letter_code
_entity_poly.pdbx_strand_id
1 'polypeptide(L)' 'MRKLDTLVADFPDAYKLTAQDEVSKTYSFPKSFVSYRKPRAISTDQRERARQMMIANNRTKGD' A
#
# COMPACT_ATOMS: atom_id res chain seq x y z
N MET A 1 -12.85 10.34 -6.26
CA MET A 1 -13.21 8.98 -5.77
C MET A 1 -12.01 8.05 -5.88
N ARG A 2 -11.81 7.14 -4.92
CA ARG A 2 -10.74 6.13 -5.03
C ARG A 2 -11.19 5.05 -6.01
N LYS A 3 -10.26 4.47 -6.77
CA LYS A 3 -10.59 3.39 -7.73
C LYS A 3 -11.27 2.18 -7.06
N LEU A 4 -10.93 1.91 -5.80
CA LEU A 4 -11.55 0.84 -5.02
C LEU A 4 -13.00 1.15 -4.62
N ASP A 5 -13.39 2.42 -4.49
CA ASP A 5 -14.79 2.78 -4.18
C ASP A 5 -15.70 2.34 -5.35
N THR A 6 -15.23 2.49 -6.60
CA THR A 6 -15.94 1.99 -7.79
C THR A 6 -16.05 0.48 -7.78
N LEU A 7 -14.98 -0.24 -7.44
CA LEU A 7 -15.00 -1.71 -7.40
C LEU A 7 -15.89 -2.27 -6.29
N VAL A 8 -16.00 -1.59 -5.16
CA VAL A 8 -16.95 -1.97 -4.09
C VAL A 8 -18.39 -1.77 -4.54
N ALA A 9 -18.68 -0.72 -5.33
CA ALA A 9 -20.01 -0.47 -5.87
C ALA A 9 -20.40 -1.49 -6.96
N ASP A 10 -19.47 -1.80 -7.87
CA ASP A 10 -19.70 -2.70 -8.99
C ASP A 10 -19.67 -4.18 -8.58
N PHE A 11 -18.85 -4.54 -7.58
CA PHE A 11 -18.60 -5.93 -7.13
C PHE A 11 -18.57 -6.07 -5.59
N PRO A 12 -19.69 -5.82 -4.91
CA PRO A 12 -19.76 -5.79 -3.43
C PRO A 12 -19.44 -7.14 -2.77
N ASP A 13 -19.64 -8.25 -3.49
CA ASP A 13 -19.33 -9.59 -2.98
C ASP A 13 -17.83 -9.83 -2.85
N ALA A 14 -17.04 -9.23 -3.76
CA ALA A 14 -15.63 -9.50 -3.91
C ALA A 14 -14.75 -8.43 -3.23
N TYR A 15 -15.21 -7.18 -3.20
CA TYR A 15 -14.50 -6.06 -2.58
C TYR A 15 -15.33 -5.49 -1.43
N LYS A 16 -14.74 -5.45 -0.23
CA LYS A 16 -15.42 -4.98 0.98
C LYS A 16 -14.62 -3.90 1.67
N LEU A 17 -15.26 -2.81 2.06
CA LEU A 17 -14.66 -1.80 2.93
C LEU A 17 -14.69 -2.31 4.37
N THR A 18 -13.53 -2.48 5.00
CA THR A 18 -13.42 -3.04 6.37
C THR A 18 -13.19 -2.00 7.43
N ALA A 19 -12.50 -0.90 7.12
CA ALA A 19 -12.29 0.21 8.03
C ALA A 19 -12.21 1.53 7.28
N GLN A 20 -12.63 2.60 7.92
CA GLN A 20 -12.53 3.95 7.40
C GLN A 20 -12.15 4.90 8.54
N ASP A 21 -11.04 5.59 8.35
CA ASP A 21 -10.61 6.72 9.17
C ASP A 21 -10.85 8.02 8.39
N GLU A 22 -10.54 9.15 9.01
CA GLU A 22 -10.60 10.47 8.36
C GLU A 22 -9.69 10.54 7.11
N VAL A 23 -8.54 9.86 7.17
CA VAL A 23 -7.52 9.89 6.10
C VAL A 23 -7.54 8.61 5.26
N SER A 24 -7.89 7.48 5.86
CA SER A 24 -7.61 6.16 5.31
C SER A 24 -8.88 5.32 5.11
N LYS A 25 -8.84 4.41 4.14
CA LYS A 25 -9.91 3.42 3.90
C LYS A 25 -9.21 2.10 3.63
N THR A 26 -9.58 1.09 4.41
CA THR A 26 -9.02 -0.25 4.33
C THR A 26 -10.04 -1.15 3.63
N TYR A 27 -9.59 -1.85 2.60
CA TYR A 27 -10.42 -2.74 1.80
C TYR A 27 -9.93 -4.17 1.94
N SER A 28 -10.85 -5.13 1.87
CA SER A 28 -10.60 -6.57 1.86
C SER A 28 -11.16 -7.18 0.58
N PHE A 29 -10.37 -8.06 -0.04
CA PHE A 29 -10.73 -8.81 -1.24
C PHE A 29 -9.82 -10.04 -1.37
N PRO A 30 -10.20 -11.05 -2.19
CA PRO A 30 -9.40 -12.25 -2.38
C PRO A 30 -7.97 -11.94 -2.86
N LYS A 31 -6.99 -12.57 -2.22
CA LYS A 31 -5.56 -12.45 -2.60
C LYS A 31 -5.30 -12.87 -4.05
N SER A 32 -6.12 -13.76 -4.61
CA SER A 32 -6.03 -14.22 -6.00
C SER A 32 -6.17 -13.08 -7.03
N PHE A 33 -6.78 -11.95 -6.66
CA PHE A 33 -6.90 -10.79 -7.56
C PHE A 33 -5.66 -9.90 -7.56
N VAL A 34 -4.67 -10.17 -6.70
CA VAL A 34 -3.40 -9.47 -6.66
C VAL A 34 -2.35 -10.26 -7.43
N SER A 35 -1.82 -9.67 -8.49
CA SER A 35 -0.66 -10.21 -9.18
C SER A 35 0.63 -9.69 -8.53
N TYR A 36 1.45 -10.61 -8.01
CA TYR A 36 2.79 -10.25 -7.54
C TYR A 36 3.74 -10.14 -8.73
N ARG A 37 4.25 -8.93 -8.96
CA ARG A 37 5.32 -8.72 -9.93
C ARG A 37 6.66 -9.10 -9.30
N LYS A 38 7.57 -9.68 -10.08
CA LYS A 38 8.97 -9.87 -9.64
C LYS A 38 9.52 -8.52 -9.16
N PRO A 39 10.17 -8.47 -7.97
CA PRO A 39 10.84 -7.26 -7.51
C PRO A 39 11.77 -6.74 -8.59
N ARG A 40 11.80 -5.42 -8.77
CA ARG A 40 12.77 -4.81 -9.67
C ARG A 40 14.17 -5.04 -9.12
N ALA A 41 15.12 -5.40 -9.98
CA ALA A 41 16.53 -5.38 -9.61
C ALA A 41 16.91 -3.93 -9.33
N ILE A 42 17.41 -3.69 -8.11
CA ILE A 42 17.85 -2.39 -7.63
C ILE A 42 19.34 -2.53 -7.28
N SER A 43 20.16 -1.52 -7.59
CA SER A 43 21.57 -1.55 -7.24
C SER A 43 21.77 -1.54 -5.72
N THR A 44 22.92 -2.04 -5.26
CA THR A 44 23.28 -2.01 -3.83
C THR A 44 23.26 -0.59 -3.28
N ASP A 45 23.77 0.37 -4.04
CA ASP A 45 23.91 1.77 -3.61
C ASP A 45 22.56 2.46 -3.48
N GLN A 46 21.65 2.20 -4.43
CA GLN A 46 20.30 2.73 -4.37
C GLN A 46 19.51 2.15 -3.19
N ARG A 47 19.75 0.86 -2.89
CA ARG A 47 19.15 0.19 -1.73
C ARG A 47 19.67 0.77 -0.41
N GLU A 48 20.96 1.03 -0.32
CA GLU A 48 21.57 1.60 0.89
C GLU A 48 21.15 3.05 1.10
N ARG A 49 21.12 3.87 0.04
CA ARG A 49 20.57 5.23 0.12
C ARG A 49 19.13 5.25 0.60
N ALA A 50 18.27 4.35 0.09
CA ALA A 50 16.88 4.24 0.52
C ALA A 50 16.76 3.86 2.01
N ARG A 51 17.63 2.98 2.52
CA ARG A 51 17.68 2.66 3.96
C ARG A 51 18.05 3.87 4.81
N GLN A 52 19.11 4.59 4.44
CA GLN A 52 19.56 5.77 5.20
C GLN A 52 18.47 6.84 5.27
N MET A 53 17.78 7.09 4.15
CA MET A 53 16.63 8.01 4.12
C MET A 53 15.47 7.53 5.01
N MET A 54 15.16 6.23 5.02
CA MET A 54 14.11 5.67 5.88
C MET A 54 14.46 5.85 7.37
N ILE A 55 15.71 5.59 7.75
CA ILE A 55 16.19 5.76 9.13
C ILE A 55 16.09 7.23 9.55
N ALA A 56 16.53 8.16 8.69
CA ALA A 56 16.45 9.59 8.95
C ALA A 56 14.99 10.03 9.17
N ASN A 57 14.09 9.65 8.28
CA ASN A 57 12.66 10.01 8.37
C ASN A 57 11.96 9.41 9.61
N ASN A 58 12.38 8.23 10.05
CA ASN A 58 11.83 7.60 11.25
C ASN A 58 12.31 8.30 12.52
N ARG A 59 13.57 8.76 12.55
CA ARG A 59 14.09 9.57 13.66
C ARG A 59 13.32 10.88 13.79
N THR A 60 13.11 11.59 12.68
CA THR A 60 12.36 12.86 12.68
C THR A 60 10.88 12.75 13.06
N LYS A 61 10.30 11.54 13.04
CA LYS A 61 8.90 11.31 13.47
C LYS A 61 8.76 10.94 14.95
N GLY A 62 9.88 10.61 15.60
CA GLY A 62 9.92 10.24 17.01
C GLY A 62 10.25 11.39 17.95
N ASP A 63 10.72 12.52 17.41
CA ASP A 63 10.90 13.81 18.11
C ASP A 63 9.59 14.62 18.06
#